data_AF-X1EGL9-F1
#
_entry.id   AF-X1EGL9-F1
#
_cell.length_a   1.000
_cell.length_b   1.000
_cell.length_c   1.000
_cell.angle_alpha   90.00
_cell.angle_beta   90.00
_cell.angle_gamma   90.00
#
_symmetry.space_group_name_H-M   'P 1'
#
loop_
_entity.id
_entity.type
_entity.pdbx_description
1 polymer ?
#
loop_
_entity_poly.entity_id
_entity_poly.type
_entity_poly.pdbx_seq_one_letter_code
_entity_poly.pdbx_strand_id
1 'polypeptide(L)'
;MRRFTLLESSMAFHGDETKIHSIATTLSKVPKRCNLLQVLCKFLTGFTLISIALFLLFSIARAQEESDFKVDVSVDKGDDATYYDEEPIFITFRTTEDAYIIIYGIDTKGNLNLIFPESVKETGFIRANRTYQIPEDDDDFSFKVQGPPGEEFICAVASSEPLRIPAIFKEQEEET
;
A
#
# COMPACT_ATOMS: atom_id res chain seq x y z
N MET A 1 -14.24 10.60 -27.02
CA MET A 1 -14.13 11.26 -25.71
C MET A 1 -13.96 10.18 -24.67
N ARG A 2 -12.86 10.22 -23.91
CA ARG A 2 -12.63 9.30 -22.79
C ARG A 2 -12.35 10.03 -21.51
N ARG A 3 -12.82 9.48 -20.39
CA ARG A 3 -12.64 10.03 -19.04
C ARG A 3 -11.71 9.11 -18.25
N PHE A 4 -10.67 9.68 -17.64
CA PHE A 4 -9.76 8.93 -16.78
C PHE A 4 -10.09 9.15 -15.29
N THR A 5 -10.29 8.06 -14.56
CA THR A 5 -10.41 8.07 -13.10
C THR A 5 -9.19 7.41 -12.47
N LEU A 6 -8.63 8.03 -11.44
CA LEU A 6 -7.45 7.54 -10.73
C LEU A 6 -7.86 6.66 -9.56
N LEU A 7 -7.22 5.50 -9.45
CA LEU A 7 -7.39 4.58 -8.32
C LEU A 7 -6.03 4.34 -7.67
N GLU A 8 -5.89 4.84 -6.45
CA GLU A 8 -4.70 4.66 -5.64
C GLU A 8 -4.90 3.46 -4.70
N SER A 9 -3.92 2.56 -4.63
CA SER A 9 -3.93 1.46 -3.68
C SER A 9 -2.54 1.29 -3.08
N SER A 10 -2.37 1.74 -1.84
CA SER A 10 -1.18 1.48 -1.03
C SER A 10 -1.36 0.19 -0.22
N MET A 11 -0.40 -0.73 -0.31
CA MET A 11 -0.33 -1.91 0.55
C MET A 11 1.04 -1.95 1.23
N ALA A 12 1.08 -1.52 2.49
CA ALA A 12 2.24 -1.72 3.35
C ALA A 12 2.13 -3.11 4.00
N PHE A 13 2.91 -4.08 3.53
CA PHE A 13 3.05 -5.36 4.26
C PHE A 13 4.10 -5.19 5.36
N HIS A 14 3.67 -5.29 6.61
CA HIS A 14 4.54 -5.30 7.77
C HIS A 14 4.87 -6.75 8.14
N GLY A 15 6.01 -7.25 7.65
CA GLY A 15 6.55 -8.55 8.06
C GLY A 15 7.22 -8.47 9.43
N ASP A 16 6.43 -8.61 10.51
CA ASP A 16 6.98 -8.82 11.86
C ASP A 16 6.52 -10.18 12.43
N GLU A 17 7.25 -11.24 12.10
CA GLU A 17 7.30 -12.44 12.91
C GLU A 17 8.55 -12.41 13.80
N THR A 18 8.47 -11.74 14.95
CA THR A 18 9.46 -11.94 16.03
C THR A 18 8.84 -12.51 17.31
N LYS A 19 9.14 -13.81 17.53
CA LYS A 19 9.45 -14.49 18.79
C LYS A 19 8.53 -14.23 20.00
N ILE A 20 7.63 -15.18 20.27
CA ILE A 20 7.22 -15.50 21.64
C ILE A 20 7.91 -16.81 22.07
N HIS A 21 9.08 -16.67 22.70
CA HIS A 21 9.66 -17.73 23.52
C HIS A 21 9.11 -17.61 24.95
N SER A 22 8.29 -18.60 25.34
CA SER A 22 8.40 -19.32 26.61
C SER A 22 8.60 -18.50 27.89
N ILE A 23 7.51 -18.19 28.61
CA ILE A 23 7.50 -18.25 30.09
C ILE A 23 6.10 -18.67 30.57
N ALA A 24 5.85 -19.98 30.62
CA ALA A 24 4.71 -20.55 31.35
C ALA A 24 5.19 -21.73 32.18
N THR A 25 5.87 -21.43 33.30
CA THR A 25 6.26 -22.43 34.30
C THR A 25 6.05 -21.88 35.71
N THR A 26 4.99 -22.37 36.35
CA THR A 26 4.94 -22.85 37.74
C THR A 26 5.37 -21.93 38.89
N LEU A 27 4.43 -21.61 39.80
CA LEU A 27 4.55 -21.67 41.28
C LEU A 27 3.16 -21.31 41.88
N SER A 28 2.37 -22.30 42.32
CA SER A 28 2.39 -22.99 43.62
C SER A 28 1.64 -22.27 44.76
N LYS A 29 0.50 -22.86 45.13
CA LYS A 29 0.14 -23.26 46.50
C LYS A 29 0.36 -22.23 47.63
N VAL A 30 -0.70 -21.58 48.12
CA VAL A 30 -0.74 -20.93 49.44
C VAL A 30 -2.02 -21.33 50.21
N PRO A 31 -1.92 -21.79 51.48
CA PRO A 31 -3.06 -22.22 52.29
C PRO A 31 -3.78 -21.07 52.99
N LYS A 32 -4.99 -21.37 53.45
CA LYS A 32 -6.02 -20.43 53.93
C LYS A 32 -5.73 -19.86 55.34
N ARG A 33 -6.15 -18.59 55.51
CA ARG A 33 -6.51 -17.83 56.73
C ARG A 33 -5.52 -16.75 57.20
N CYS A 34 -5.78 -15.50 56.82
CA CYS A 34 -5.39 -14.29 57.56
C CYS A 34 -6.20 -13.07 57.08
N ASN A 35 -7.12 -12.55 57.89
CA ASN A 35 -7.90 -11.34 57.57
C ASN A 35 -7.05 -10.04 57.61
N LEU A 36 -5.78 -10.11 58.01
CA LEU A 36 -4.81 -9.02 57.87
C LEU A 36 -4.15 -8.98 56.48
N LEU A 37 -4.18 -10.10 55.74
CA LEU A 37 -3.69 -10.20 54.37
C LEU A 37 -4.69 -9.65 53.35
N GLN A 38 -5.98 -9.55 53.71
CA GLN A 38 -7.01 -8.99 52.83
C GLN A 38 -6.86 -7.47 52.61
N VAL A 39 -6.31 -6.73 53.57
CA VAL A 39 -6.13 -5.27 53.44
C VAL A 39 -4.93 -4.94 52.57
N LEU A 40 -3.82 -5.68 52.70
CA LEU A 40 -2.68 -5.60 51.77
C LEU A 40 -3.07 -6.09 50.36
N CYS A 41 -3.89 -7.14 50.26
CA CYS A 41 -4.40 -7.63 48.97
C CYS A 41 -5.28 -6.59 48.26
N LYS A 42 -6.08 -5.79 48.98
CA LYS A 42 -6.87 -4.70 48.39
C LYS A 42 -6.01 -3.59 47.75
N PHE A 43 -4.84 -3.32 48.31
CA PHE A 43 -3.86 -2.39 47.71
C PHE A 43 -3.14 -3.01 46.50
N LEU A 44 -2.82 -4.30 46.55
CA LEU A 44 -2.29 -5.06 45.41
C LEU A 44 -3.30 -5.15 44.26
N THR A 45 -4.60 -5.34 44.53
CA THR A 45 -5.65 -5.40 43.50
C THR A 45 -5.92 -4.04 42.84
N GLY A 46 -5.75 -2.94 43.58
CA GLY A 46 -5.84 -1.58 43.02
C GLY A 46 -4.69 -1.29 42.06
N PHE A 47 -3.47 -1.71 42.40
CA PHE A 47 -2.31 -1.59 41.53
C PHE A 47 -2.41 -2.48 40.29
N THR A 48 -3.00 -3.68 40.40
CA THR A 48 -3.27 -4.53 39.23
C THR A 48 -4.37 -3.96 38.34
N LEU A 49 -5.41 -3.32 38.89
CA LEU A 49 -6.45 -2.69 38.07
C LEU A 49 -5.91 -1.45 37.34
N ILE A 50 -5.07 -0.65 38.01
CA ILE A 50 -4.37 0.49 37.38
C ILE A 50 -3.38 -0.02 36.33
N SER A 51 -2.63 -1.09 36.62
CA SER A 51 -1.68 -1.69 35.68
C SER A 51 -2.38 -2.32 34.48
N ILE A 52 -3.49 -3.04 34.68
CA ILE A 52 -4.34 -3.59 33.61
C ILE A 52 -4.99 -2.44 32.81
N ALA A 53 -5.50 -1.41 33.46
CA ALA A 53 -6.06 -0.25 32.78
C ALA A 53 -5.00 0.51 31.98
N LEU A 54 -3.78 0.67 32.53
CA LEU A 54 -2.65 1.28 31.85
C LEU A 54 -2.14 0.40 30.69
N PHE A 55 -2.15 -0.92 30.87
CA PHE A 55 -1.79 -1.88 29.82
C PHE A 55 -2.83 -1.88 28.70
N LEU A 56 -4.13 -1.84 29.02
CA LEU A 56 -5.22 -1.70 28.05
C LEU A 56 -5.15 -0.33 27.34
N LEU A 57 -4.86 0.76 28.06
CA LEU A 57 -4.61 2.08 27.47
C LEU A 57 -3.38 2.08 26.55
N PHE A 58 -2.31 1.38 26.94
CA PHE A 58 -1.09 1.26 26.14
C PHE A 58 -1.32 0.38 24.90
N SER A 59 -2.10 -0.70 25.01
CA SER A 59 -2.51 -1.54 23.87
C SER A 59 -3.33 -0.76 22.84
N ILE A 60 -4.26 0.10 23.30
CA ILE A 60 -5.03 0.97 22.39
C ILE A 60 -4.11 1.99 21.70
N ALA A 61 -3.09 2.52 22.40
CA ALA A 61 -2.14 3.47 21.82
C ALA A 61 -1.20 2.88 20.77
N ARG A 62 -0.94 1.56 20.77
CA ARG A 62 -0.12 0.90 19.72
C ARG A 62 -0.91 0.60 18.43
N ALA A 63 -2.23 0.77 18.43
CA ALA A 63 -3.09 0.27 17.37
C ALA A 63 -3.16 1.16 16.12
N GLN A 64 -2.44 2.28 16.08
CA GLN A 64 -2.44 3.18 14.92
C GLN A 64 -1.04 3.69 14.64
N GLU A 65 -0.15 2.79 14.24
CA GLU A 65 0.94 3.19 13.35
C GLU A 65 0.33 3.21 11.94
N GLU A 66 -0.38 4.30 11.63
CA GLU A 66 -0.82 4.58 10.27
C GLU A 66 0.45 4.77 9.45
N SER A 67 0.80 3.78 8.62
CA SER A 67 2.02 3.87 7.81
C SER A 67 1.93 5.12 6.94
N ASP A 68 2.97 5.96 6.95
CA ASP A 68 3.02 7.13 6.06
C ASP A 68 3.30 6.74 4.59
N PHE A 69 3.30 5.44 4.29
CA PHE A 69 3.44 4.88 2.95
C PHE A 69 2.24 5.24 2.08
N LYS A 70 2.48 6.14 1.13
CA LYS A 70 1.49 6.68 0.19
C LYS A 70 2.07 6.65 -1.23
N VAL A 71 1.19 6.40 -2.19
CA VAL A 71 1.45 6.58 -3.62
C VAL A 71 0.53 7.70 -4.10
N ASP A 72 1.10 8.64 -4.82
CA ASP A 72 0.40 9.74 -5.48
C ASP A 72 0.52 9.50 -6.98
N VAL A 73 -0.60 9.46 -7.68
CA VAL A 73 -0.66 9.37 -9.16
C VAL A 73 -1.54 10.49 -9.70
N SER A 74 -1.13 11.11 -10.79
CA SER A 74 -1.86 12.20 -11.45
C SER A 74 -1.66 12.16 -12.96
N VAL A 75 -2.57 12.82 -13.68
CA VAL A 75 -2.48 13.04 -15.12
C VAL A 75 -2.44 14.53 -15.45
N ASP A 76 -1.89 14.90 -16.61
CA ASP A 76 -1.63 16.30 -17.00
C ASP A 76 -2.86 17.23 -16.97
N LYS A 77 -4.06 16.68 -17.18
CA LYS A 77 -5.32 17.45 -17.16
C LYS A 77 -6.10 17.37 -15.84
N GLY A 78 -5.56 16.65 -14.84
CA GLY A 78 -6.20 16.43 -13.54
C GLY A 78 -7.24 15.31 -13.53
N ASP A 79 -7.90 15.14 -12.38
CA ASP A 79 -8.90 14.09 -12.17
C ASP A 79 -10.10 14.26 -13.10
N ASP A 80 -10.68 13.14 -13.54
CA ASP A 80 -11.82 13.11 -14.46
C ASP A 80 -11.55 13.79 -15.81
N ALA A 81 -10.27 13.94 -16.15
CA ALA A 81 -9.84 14.57 -17.39
C ALA A 81 -10.40 13.85 -18.61
N THR A 82 -10.73 14.68 -19.60
CA THR A 82 -11.18 14.23 -20.90
C THR A 82 -10.07 14.29 -21.93
N TYR A 83 -9.86 13.18 -22.62
CA TYR A 83 -8.94 13.08 -23.74
C TYR A 83 -9.67 12.67 -25.03
N TYR A 84 -9.12 13.15 -26.14
CA TYR A 84 -9.54 12.82 -27.51
C TYR A 84 -8.61 11.75 -28.10
N ASP A 85 -9.07 11.16 -29.21
CA ASP A 85 -8.31 10.11 -29.91
C ASP A 85 -6.97 10.69 -30.39
N GLU A 86 -5.90 9.90 -30.24
CA GLU A 86 -4.50 10.29 -30.53
C GLU A 86 -3.94 11.45 -29.69
N GLU A 87 -4.66 11.89 -28.66
CA GLU A 87 -4.16 12.90 -27.73
C GLU A 87 -3.11 12.31 -26.79
N PRO A 88 -1.95 12.96 -26.60
CA PRO A 88 -0.95 12.52 -25.63
C PRO A 88 -1.48 12.70 -24.21
N ILE A 89 -1.08 11.78 -23.33
CA ILE A 89 -1.36 11.81 -21.90
C ILE A 89 -0.04 11.67 -21.14
N PHE A 90 0.16 12.50 -20.13
CA PHE A 90 1.32 12.39 -19.24
C PHE A 90 0.86 11.94 -17.87
N ILE A 91 1.47 10.87 -17.37
CA ILE A 91 1.19 10.27 -16.07
C ILE A 91 2.34 10.62 -15.15
N THR A 92 2.06 11.27 -14.04
CA THR A 92 3.04 11.60 -13.00
C THR A 92 2.76 10.80 -11.75
N PHE A 93 3.80 10.24 -11.13
CA PHE A 93 3.65 9.46 -9.91
C PHE A 93 4.83 9.62 -8.94
N ARG A 94 4.56 9.39 -7.65
CA ARG A 94 5.54 9.49 -6.57
C ARG A 94 5.11 8.65 -5.36
N THR A 95 6.07 8.07 -4.64
CA THR A 95 5.84 7.42 -3.34
C THR A 95 6.53 8.17 -2.20
N THR A 96 6.01 8.03 -0.97
CA THR A 96 6.64 8.63 0.24
C THR A 96 7.84 7.84 0.75
N GLU A 97 7.91 6.53 0.45
CA GLU A 97 9.02 5.63 0.77
C GLU A 97 9.52 4.89 -0.48
N ASP A 98 10.70 4.24 -0.39
CA ASP A 98 11.24 3.39 -1.46
C ASP A 98 10.28 2.23 -1.71
N ALA A 99 9.92 1.98 -2.97
CA ALA A 99 8.81 1.09 -3.29
C ALA A 99 8.99 0.39 -4.63
N TYR A 100 8.28 -0.72 -4.78
CA TYR A 100 7.99 -1.35 -6.05
C TYR A 100 6.60 -0.91 -6.50
N ILE A 101 6.49 -0.32 -7.69
CA ILE A 101 5.24 0.19 -8.24
C ILE A 101 4.90 -0.49 -9.56
N ILE A 102 3.62 -0.79 -9.72
CA ILE A 102 3.01 -1.22 -10.98
C ILE A 102 1.90 -0.23 -11.31
N ILE A 103 1.90 0.30 -12.54
CA ILE A 103 0.84 1.14 -13.06
C ILE A 103 0.19 0.41 -14.23
N TYR A 104 -1.13 0.30 -14.21
CA TYR A 104 -1.90 -0.29 -15.30
C TYR A 104 -3.06 0.60 -15.72
N GLY A 105 -3.34 0.59 -17.02
CA GLY A 105 -4.54 1.14 -17.62
C GLY A 105 -5.62 0.06 -17.69
N ILE A 106 -6.85 0.41 -17.34
CA ILE A 106 -8.05 -0.40 -17.60
C ILE A 106 -8.79 0.25 -18.76
N ASP A 107 -8.88 -0.46 -19.89
CA ASP A 107 -9.61 0.04 -21.05
C ASP A 107 -11.15 -0.04 -20.87
N THR A 108 -11.88 0.55 -21.80
CA THR A 108 -13.37 0.53 -21.83
C THR A 108 -14.02 -0.86 -21.83
N LYS A 109 -13.25 -1.93 -22.12
CA LYS A 109 -13.70 -3.33 -22.13
C LYS A 109 -13.24 -4.09 -20.88
N GLY A 110 -12.50 -3.44 -19.98
CA GLY A 110 -11.93 -4.06 -18.78
C GLY A 110 -10.62 -4.79 -19.02
N ASN A 111 -9.95 -4.60 -20.17
CA ASN A 111 -8.63 -5.17 -20.40
C ASN A 111 -7.57 -4.37 -19.65
N LEU A 112 -6.62 -5.09 -19.07
CA LEU A 112 -5.49 -4.52 -18.34
C LEU A 112 -4.29 -4.35 -19.26
N ASN A 113 -3.80 -3.12 -19.36
CA ASN A 113 -2.58 -2.78 -20.10
C ASN A 113 -1.51 -2.33 -19.08
N LEU A 114 -0.36 -3.00 -19.07
CA LEU A 114 0.76 -2.59 -18.23
C LEU A 114 1.35 -1.29 -18.79
N ILE A 115 1.39 -0.24 -17.96
CA ILE A 115 1.98 1.07 -18.31
C ILE A 115 3.37 1.19 -17.69
N PHE A 116 3.53 0.74 -16.44
CA PHE A 116 4.81 0.75 -15.74
C PHE A 116 4.97 -0.49 -14.86
N PRO A 117 6.15 -1.12 -14.80
CA PRO A 117 7.37 -0.79 -15.57
C PRO A 117 7.22 -1.09 -17.08
N GLU A 118 8.16 -0.60 -17.90
CA GLU A 118 8.14 -0.79 -19.36
C GLU A 118 8.15 -2.26 -19.77
N SER A 119 8.85 -3.09 -18.99
CA SER A 119 8.90 -4.54 -19.21
C SER A 119 8.49 -5.31 -17.96
N VAL A 120 7.79 -6.43 -18.16
CA VAL A 120 7.47 -7.40 -17.10
C VAL A 120 8.70 -7.99 -16.40
N LYS A 121 9.90 -7.85 -16.99
CA LYS A 121 11.19 -8.29 -16.42
C LYS A 121 11.75 -7.31 -15.42
N GLU A 122 11.29 -6.07 -15.46
CA GLU A 122 11.70 -5.02 -14.53
C GLU A 122 10.95 -5.14 -13.21
N THR A 123 11.58 -4.70 -12.14
CA THR A 123 10.99 -4.78 -10.80
C THR A 123 9.99 -3.66 -10.52
N GLY A 124 10.04 -2.56 -11.27
CA GLY A 124 9.29 -1.34 -10.96
C GLY A 124 9.77 -0.63 -9.71
N PHE A 125 11.04 -0.80 -9.32
CA PHE A 125 11.59 -0.14 -8.12
C PHE A 125 11.80 1.36 -8.35
N ILE A 126 11.23 2.17 -7.45
CA ILE A 126 11.35 3.63 -7.44
C ILE A 126 11.80 4.15 -6.07
N ARG A 127 12.42 5.33 -6.08
CA ARG A 127 12.92 5.97 -4.86
C ARG A 127 11.86 6.86 -4.21
N ALA A 128 11.87 6.86 -2.89
CA ALA A 128 11.07 7.75 -2.05
C ALA A 128 11.19 9.21 -2.49
N ASN A 129 10.06 9.93 -2.44
CA ASN A 129 9.94 11.37 -2.63
C ASN A 129 10.49 11.89 -3.97
N ARG A 130 10.70 11.01 -4.96
CA ARG A 130 11.06 11.38 -6.32
C ARG A 130 9.83 11.27 -7.21
N THR A 131 9.60 12.32 -7.99
CA THR A 131 8.54 12.34 -9.02
C THR A 131 9.07 11.70 -10.29
N TYR A 132 8.27 10.80 -10.86
CA TYR A 132 8.49 10.13 -12.13
C TYR A 132 7.36 10.52 -13.09
N GLN A 133 7.65 10.53 -14.39
CA GLN A 133 6.69 10.88 -15.44
C GLN A 133 6.76 9.87 -16.58
N ILE A 134 5.61 9.54 -17.17
CA ILE A 134 5.49 8.71 -18.37
C ILE A 134 4.64 9.47 -19.40
N PRO A 135 5.10 9.64 -20.65
CA PRO A 135 6.48 9.39 -21.09
C PRO A 135 7.50 10.30 -20.37
N GLU A 136 8.76 9.85 -20.28
CA GLU A 136 9.88 10.68 -19.85
C GLU A 136 10.17 11.78 -20.90
N ASP A 137 10.81 12.89 -20.49
CA ASP A 137 11.04 14.04 -21.37
C ASP A 137 11.89 13.70 -22.62
N ASP A 138 12.75 12.67 -22.51
CA ASP A 138 13.67 12.21 -23.55
C ASP A 138 13.17 10.93 -24.26
N ASP A 139 11.94 10.48 -24.01
CA ASP A 139 11.39 9.29 -24.65
C ASP A 139 11.02 9.54 -26.11
N ASP A 140 11.42 8.62 -26.99
CA ASP A 140 11.06 8.65 -28.41
C ASP A 140 9.59 8.22 -28.67
N PHE A 141 8.83 7.85 -27.62
CA PHE A 141 7.44 7.43 -27.71
C PHE A 141 6.48 8.43 -27.04
N SER A 142 5.22 8.43 -27.49
CA SER A 142 4.14 9.16 -26.84
C SER A 142 3.09 8.17 -26.37
N PHE A 143 2.74 8.24 -25.08
CA PHE A 143 1.60 7.49 -24.57
C PHE A 143 0.31 8.22 -24.99
N LYS A 144 -0.42 7.62 -25.94
CA LYS A 144 -1.60 8.23 -26.57
C LYS A 144 -2.86 7.46 -26.28
N VAL A 145 -3.97 8.18 -26.22
CA VAL A 145 -5.29 7.59 -26.07
C VAL A 145 -5.75 6.93 -27.36
N GLN A 146 -6.03 5.62 -27.32
CA GLN A 146 -6.43 4.82 -28.48
C GLN A 146 -7.59 3.86 -28.23
N GLY A 147 -8.54 3.79 -29.17
CA GLY A 147 -9.62 2.81 -29.23
C GLY A 147 -11.04 3.40 -29.06
N PRO A 148 -12.06 2.60 -28.69
CA PRO A 148 -13.44 3.08 -28.65
C PRO A 148 -13.68 4.11 -27.53
N PRO A 149 -14.62 5.06 -27.70
CA PRO A 149 -15.01 6.01 -26.65
C PRO A 149 -15.57 5.33 -25.39
N GLY A 150 -15.29 5.86 -24.20
CA GLY A 150 -15.76 5.33 -22.92
C GLY A 150 -14.94 5.81 -21.72
N GLU A 151 -15.12 5.19 -20.57
CA GLU A 151 -14.33 5.46 -19.36
C GLU A 151 -13.13 4.52 -19.28
N GLU A 152 -11.98 5.06 -18.88
CA GLU A 152 -10.73 4.33 -18.65
C GLU A 152 -10.20 4.66 -17.26
N PHE A 153 -9.43 3.75 -16.69
CA PHE A 153 -8.89 3.92 -15.33
C PHE A 153 -7.39 3.77 -15.38
N ILE A 154 -6.68 4.61 -14.61
CA ILE A 154 -5.27 4.43 -14.32
C ILE A 154 -5.18 4.02 -12.86
N CYS A 155 -4.58 2.86 -12.62
CA CYS A 155 -4.43 2.30 -11.30
C CYS A 155 -2.95 2.16 -10.97
N ALA A 156 -2.55 2.68 -9.81
CA ALA A 156 -1.20 2.54 -9.29
C ALA A 156 -1.23 1.64 -8.04
N VAL A 157 -0.40 0.61 -8.05
CA VAL A 157 -0.20 -0.30 -6.92
C VAL A 157 1.25 -0.19 -6.47
N ALA A 158 1.46 0.24 -5.24
CA ALA A 158 2.78 0.36 -4.65
C ALA A 158 2.93 -0.57 -3.43
N SER A 159 4.13 -1.14 -3.27
CA SER A 159 4.48 -2.06 -2.19
C SER A 159 5.92 -1.84 -1.74
N SER A 160 6.18 -1.98 -0.44
CA SER A 160 7.52 -1.99 0.13
C SER A 160 8.31 -3.26 -0.24
N GLU A 161 7.60 -4.34 -0.61
CA GLU A 161 8.18 -5.61 -1.06
C GLU A 161 8.03 -5.79 -2.58
N PRO A 162 8.92 -6.57 -3.23
CA PRO A 162 8.86 -6.83 -4.67
C PRO A 162 7.49 -7.38 -5.12
N LEU A 163 6.86 -6.68 -6.07
CA LEU A 163 5.62 -7.12 -6.68
C LEU A 163 5.89 -8.15 -7.78
N ARG A 164 4.98 -9.12 -7.92
CA ARG A 164 4.98 -10.05 -9.06
C ARG A 164 3.94 -9.59 -10.08
N ILE A 165 4.40 -9.28 -11.29
CA ILE A 165 3.52 -8.92 -12.40
C ILE A 165 2.82 -10.21 -12.91
N PRO A 166 1.49 -10.36 -12.79
CA PRO A 166 0.79 -11.56 -13.23
C PRO A 166 0.90 -11.78 -14.75
N ALA A 167 1.01 -13.02 -15.20
CA ALA A 167 1.19 -13.39 -16.62
C ALA A 167 -0.02 -13.09 -17.54
N ILE A 168 -1.03 -12.38 -17.05
CA ILE A 168 -2.21 -11.95 -17.83
C ILE A 168 -1.82 -10.81 -18.78
N PHE A 169 -0.77 -10.05 -18.45
CA PHE A 169 -0.18 -9.08 -19.37
C PHE A 169 0.58 -9.84 -20.46
N LYS A 170 -0.01 -9.91 -21.65
CA LYS A 170 0.74 -10.31 -22.85
C LYS A 170 1.49 -9.09 -23.33
N GLU A 171 2.81 -9.23 -23.50
CA GLU A 171 3.57 -8.34 -24.38
C GLU A 171 2.81 -8.30 -25.71
N GLN A 172 2.24 -7.15 -26.04
CA GLN A 172 1.77 -6.88 -27.40
C GLN A 172 3.03 -6.73 -28.22
N GLU A 173 3.61 -7.87 -28.62
CA GLU A 173 4.58 -7.91 -29.71
C GLU A 173 3.88 -7.28 -30.92
N GLU A 174 4.42 -6.15 -31.37
CA GLU A 174 4.12 -5.58 -32.68
C GLU A 174 4.30 -6.68 -33.74
N GLU A 175 3.18 -7.07 -34.36
CA GLU A 175 3.22 -7.80 -35.61
C GLU A 175 3.75 -6.83 -36.68
N THR A 176 5.05 -6.93 -36.99
CA THR A 176 5.69 -6.26 -38.13
C THR A 176 5.58 -7.12 -39.38
#